data_AF-R8BTQ1-F1
#
_entry.id   AF-R8BTQ1-F1
#
_cell.length_a   1.000
_cell.length_b   1.000
_cell.length_c   1.000
_cell.angle_alpha   90.00
_cell.angle_beta   90.00
_cell.angle_gamma   90.00
#
_symmetry.space_group_name_H-M   'P 1'
#
loop_
_entity.id
_entity.type
_entity.pdbx_description
1 polymer ?
#
loop_
_entity_poly.entity_id
_entity_poly.type
_entity_poly.pdbx_seq_one_letter_code
_entity_poly.pdbx_strand_id
1 'polypeptide(L)'
;MYLSLCGTFNSVYLNSRSRALANLAYWIMQIVGALVITAVTDAKGYQRRHRAFGAICVVAAVIGGTWIAMITFLSVNKIDRNDPRGVDWTDGSAFAGPLVIYMFFGMCYPLFQNFHHWLYSTFSNEPHILARYSGYFKGVQAFGTATAFGIDSRKTPLINMGAAYFPLMMVGLILSAISAFKYTTNTNYGKEVGVIVPAAFERELGVHTDDGTLEIAGVAVPQEAQGENHEKQDQHI
;
A
#
# COMPACT_ATOMS: atom_id res chain seq x y z
N MET A 1 -11.39 -3.76 1.75
CA MET A 1 -12.08 -5.05 1.49
C MET A 1 -12.00 -6.03 2.67
N TYR A 2 -10.83 -6.33 3.24
CA TYR A 2 -10.71 -7.38 4.28
C TYR A 2 -11.23 -6.99 5.69
N LEU A 3 -11.50 -5.71 5.94
CA LEU A 3 -11.90 -5.20 7.26
C LEU A 3 -13.24 -5.79 7.73
N SER A 4 -14.21 -5.96 6.84
CA SER A 4 -15.52 -6.55 7.17
C SER A 4 -15.40 -8.01 7.59
N LEU A 5 -14.59 -8.80 6.86
CA LEU A 5 -14.31 -10.20 7.18
C LEU A 5 -13.65 -10.34 8.55
N CYS A 6 -12.59 -9.57 8.80
CA CYS A 6 -11.82 -9.65 10.06
C CYS A 6 -12.63 -9.14 11.25
N GLY A 7 -13.40 -8.06 11.07
CA GLY A 7 -14.28 -7.50 12.10
C GLY A 7 -15.37 -8.50 12.49
N THR A 8 -16.03 -9.12 11.49
CA THR A 8 -17.06 -10.12 11.76
C THR A 8 -16.48 -11.39 12.38
N PHE A 9 -15.35 -11.87 11.87
CA PHE A 9 -14.65 -13.02 12.44
C PHE A 9 -14.31 -12.80 13.92
N ASN A 10 -13.71 -11.66 14.25
CA ASN A 10 -13.36 -11.30 15.63
C ASN A 10 -14.62 -11.24 16.52
N SER A 11 -15.74 -10.74 16.00
CA SER A 11 -16.98 -10.64 16.76
C SER A 11 -17.70 -11.97 16.97
N VAL A 12 -17.64 -12.89 16.01
CA VAL A 12 -18.36 -14.18 16.08
C VAL A 12 -17.55 -15.23 16.84
N TYR A 13 -16.22 -15.21 16.68
CA TYR A 13 -15.36 -16.26 17.22
C TYR A 13 -14.89 -15.98 18.65
N LEU A 14 -14.55 -14.73 18.97
CA LEU A 14 -13.91 -14.36 20.25
C LEU A 14 -14.87 -13.72 21.25
N ASN A 15 -14.66 -14.00 22.53
CA ASN A 15 -15.36 -13.32 23.63
C ASN A 15 -14.89 -11.85 23.79
N SER A 16 -15.66 -11.00 24.47
CA SER A 16 -15.39 -9.57 24.64
C SER A 16 -14.00 -9.24 25.17
N ARG A 17 -13.51 -10.00 26.15
CA ARG A 17 -12.18 -9.80 26.73
C ARG A 17 -11.07 -10.17 25.74
N SER A 18 -11.18 -11.34 25.10
CA SER A 18 -10.31 -11.80 24.02
C SER A 18 -10.28 -10.88 22.81
N ARG A 19 -11.43 -10.29 22.43
CA ARG A 19 -11.54 -9.34 21.31
C ARG A 19 -10.70 -8.10 21.52
N ALA A 20 -10.68 -7.55 22.74
CA ALA A 20 -9.86 -6.38 23.06
C ALA A 20 -8.36 -6.70 22.93
N LEU A 21 -7.93 -7.85 23.45
CA LEU A 21 -6.56 -8.31 23.33
C LEU A 21 -6.16 -8.58 21.87
N ALA A 22 -7.01 -9.27 21.12
CA ALA A 22 -6.79 -9.55 19.71
C ALA A 22 -6.69 -8.27 18.88
N ASN A 23 -7.52 -7.27 19.18
CA ASN A 23 -7.46 -5.97 18.52
C ASN A 23 -6.16 -5.24 18.86
N LEU A 24 -5.73 -5.21 20.13
CA LEU A 24 -4.44 -4.62 20.51
C LEU A 24 -3.27 -5.27 19.74
N ALA A 25 -3.22 -6.60 19.72
CA ALA A 25 -2.20 -7.34 19.00
C ALA A 25 -2.23 -7.06 17.48
N TYR A 26 -3.44 -6.93 16.91
CA TYR A 26 -3.65 -6.56 15.51
C TYR A 26 -3.03 -5.19 15.16
N TRP A 27 -3.20 -4.18 16.02
CA TRP A 27 -2.59 -2.85 15.81
C TRP A 27 -1.07 -2.87 15.99
N ILE A 28 -0.55 -3.63 16.95
CA ILE A 28 0.91 -3.79 17.13
C ILE A 28 1.52 -4.42 15.88
N MET A 29 0.90 -5.45 15.34
CA MET A 29 1.37 -6.12 14.12
C MET A 29 1.25 -5.24 12.87
N GLN A 30 0.36 -4.26 12.85
CA GLN A 30 0.35 -3.25 11.79
C GLN A 30 1.63 -2.41 11.81
N ILE A 31 2.10 -1.99 12.99
CA ILE A 31 3.35 -1.22 13.11
C ILE A 31 4.51 -2.06 12.60
N VAL A 32 4.60 -3.33 13.00
CA VAL A 32 5.62 -4.27 12.53
C VAL A 32 5.57 -4.41 11.01
N GLY A 33 4.38 -4.60 10.43
CA GLY A 33 4.21 -4.70 8.98
C GLY A 33 4.68 -3.47 8.24
N ALA A 34 4.37 -2.27 8.76
CA ALA A 34 4.83 -1.02 8.17
C ALA A 34 6.36 -0.93 8.17
N LEU A 35 7.02 -1.29 9.27
CA LEU A 35 8.48 -1.28 9.37
C LEU A 35 9.14 -2.28 8.43
N VAL A 36 8.60 -3.50 8.34
CA VAL A 36 9.14 -4.56 7.47
C VAL A 36 9.12 -4.13 6.01
N ILE A 37 7.98 -3.64 5.50
CA ILE A 37 7.89 -3.25 4.10
C ILE A 37 8.76 -2.04 3.81
N THR A 38 8.80 -1.04 4.70
CA THR A 38 9.66 0.13 4.54
C THR A 38 11.14 -0.27 4.49
N ALA A 39 11.58 -1.18 5.36
CA ALA A 39 12.96 -1.68 5.34
C ALA A 39 13.31 -2.39 4.02
N VAL A 40 12.39 -3.21 3.49
CA VAL A 40 12.58 -3.89 2.20
C VAL A 40 12.57 -2.89 1.05
N THR A 41 11.63 -1.94 1.07
CA THR A 41 11.53 -0.93 0.03
C THR A 41 12.67 0.05 0.09
N ASP A 42 13.33 0.33 1.22
CA ASP A 42 14.42 1.31 1.35
C ASP A 42 15.84 0.70 1.39
N ALA A 43 15.95 -0.60 1.11
CA ALA A 43 17.24 -1.28 1.03
C ALA A 43 18.22 -0.56 0.10
N LYS A 44 19.33 -0.06 0.67
CA LYS A 44 20.41 0.62 -0.06
C LYS A 44 21.23 -0.39 -0.86
N GLY A 45 21.68 -0.02 -2.05
CA GLY A 45 22.55 -0.85 -2.90
C GLY A 45 21.82 -1.68 -3.97
N TYR A 46 20.49 -1.71 -3.97
CA TYR A 46 19.70 -2.37 -5.01
C TYR A 46 19.04 -1.36 -5.95
N GLN A 47 18.99 -1.70 -7.25
CA GLN A 47 18.21 -0.93 -8.21
C GLN A 47 16.72 -0.93 -7.82
N ARG A 48 16.01 0.14 -8.21
CA ARG A 48 14.59 0.35 -7.85
C ARG A 48 13.70 -0.82 -8.27
N ARG A 49 13.98 -1.44 -9.43
CA ARG A 49 13.28 -2.64 -9.90
C ARG A 49 13.45 -3.84 -8.97
N HIS A 50 14.67 -4.13 -8.53
CA HIS A 50 14.93 -5.25 -7.62
C HIS A 50 14.25 -5.05 -6.26
N ARG A 51 14.25 -3.82 -5.74
CA ARG A 51 13.48 -3.44 -4.54
C ARG A 51 11.99 -3.67 -4.72
N ALA A 52 11.44 -3.30 -5.88
CA ALA A 52 10.02 -3.52 -6.19
C ALA A 52 9.66 -5.01 -6.20
N PHE A 53 10.48 -5.86 -6.85
CA PHE A 53 10.25 -7.30 -6.86
C PHE A 53 10.40 -7.94 -5.48
N GLY A 54 11.42 -7.55 -4.70
CA GLY A 54 11.59 -8.02 -3.33
C GLY A 54 10.39 -7.66 -2.44
N ALA A 55 9.91 -6.42 -2.54
CA ALA A 55 8.72 -5.96 -1.84
C ALA A 55 7.45 -6.72 -2.25
N ILE A 56 7.24 -6.94 -3.56
CA ILE A 56 6.10 -7.74 -4.06
C ILE A 56 6.15 -9.16 -3.52
N CYS A 57 7.32 -9.81 -3.51
CA CYS A 57 7.47 -11.17 -2.98
C CYS A 57 7.09 -11.24 -1.50
N VAL A 58 7.54 -10.27 -0.69
CA VAL A 58 7.19 -10.19 0.74
C VAL A 58 5.69 -9.99 0.93
N VAL A 59 5.10 -9.05 0.18
CA VAL A 59 3.66 -8.76 0.22
C VAL A 59 2.86 -10.00 -0.18
N ALA A 60 3.21 -10.66 -1.28
CA ALA A 60 2.53 -11.84 -1.79
C ALA A 60 2.65 -13.04 -0.83
N ALA A 61 3.82 -13.26 -0.23
CA ALA A 61 4.03 -14.36 0.71
C ALA A 61 3.20 -14.17 1.98
N VAL A 62 3.26 -12.98 2.60
CA VAL A 62 2.52 -12.71 3.84
C VAL A 62 1.02 -12.69 3.58
N ILE A 63 0.57 -11.92 2.60
CA ILE A 63 -0.86 -11.81 2.31
C ILE A 63 -1.42 -13.14 1.83
N GLY A 64 -0.73 -13.80 0.89
CA GLY A 64 -1.12 -15.12 0.39
C GLY A 64 -1.25 -16.16 1.50
N GLY A 65 -0.19 -16.31 2.30
CA GLY A 65 -0.17 -17.27 3.41
C GLY A 65 -1.25 -16.97 4.46
N THR A 66 -1.44 -15.70 4.81
CA THR A 66 -2.43 -15.28 5.81
C THR A 66 -3.86 -15.57 5.36
N TRP A 67 -4.18 -15.30 4.09
CA TRP A 67 -5.50 -15.57 3.55
C TRP A 67 -5.78 -17.07 3.38
N ILE A 68 -4.79 -17.85 2.93
CA ILE A 68 -4.91 -19.31 2.86
C ILE A 68 -5.13 -19.86 4.28
N ALA A 69 -4.36 -19.42 5.27
CA ALA A 69 -4.52 -19.84 6.65
C ALA A 69 -5.94 -19.55 7.18
N MET A 70 -6.47 -18.36 6.92
CA MET A 70 -7.83 -17.98 7.33
C MET A 70 -8.91 -18.77 6.61
N ILE A 71 -8.81 -18.96 5.29
CA ILE A 71 -9.79 -19.74 4.52
C ILE A 71 -9.77 -21.21 4.98
N THR A 72 -8.60 -21.80 5.19
CA THR A 72 -8.46 -23.15 5.75
C THR A 72 -9.07 -23.21 7.14
N PHE A 73 -8.79 -22.24 8.00
CA PHE A 73 -9.34 -22.17 9.35
C PHE A 73 -10.88 -22.12 9.33
N LEU A 74 -11.45 -21.25 8.49
CA LEU A 74 -12.89 -21.12 8.29
C LEU A 74 -13.52 -22.41 7.77
N SER A 75 -12.85 -23.10 6.85
CA SER A 75 -13.32 -24.34 6.23
C SER A 75 -13.36 -25.51 7.22
N VAL A 76 -12.30 -25.65 8.03
CA VAL A 76 -12.19 -26.72 9.04
C VAL A 76 -13.14 -26.49 10.20
N ASN A 77 -13.25 -25.25 10.69
CA ASN A 77 -14.03 -24.95 11.87
C ASN A 77 -15.52 -24.70 11.60
N LYS A 78 -15.93 -24.58 10.34
CA LYS A 78 -17.32 -24.34 9.89
C LYS A 78 -18.01 -23.25 10.72
N ILE A 79 -17.35 -22.09 10.82
CA ILE A 79 -17.85 -20.98 11.65
C ILE A 79 -19.13 -20.42 11.04
N ASP A 80 -20.23 -20.54 11.77
CA ASP A 80 -21.50 -19.91 11.46
C ASP A 80 -21.59 -18.55 12.18
N ARG A 81 -22.15 -17.55 11.49
CA ARG A 81 -22.44 -16.24 12.09
C ARG A 81 -23.54 -16.33 13.14
N ASN A 82 -24.40 -17.32 13.05
CA ASN A 82 -25.56 -17.50 13.94
C ASN A 82 -25.21 -18.29 15.22
N ASP A 83 -24.00 -18.86 15.31
CA ASP A 83 -23.54 -19.62 16.47
C ASP A 83 -22.19 -19.08 16.98
N PRO A 84 -22.20 -18.02 17.80
CA PRO A 84 -20.98 -17.42 18.33
C PRO A 84 -20.30 -18.37 19.31
N ARG A 85 -19.05 -18.77 19.03
CA ARG A 85 -18.30 -19.70 19.90
C ARG A 85 -17.85 -19.05 21.21
N GLY A 86 -17.60 -17.75 21.21
CA GLY A 86 -17.22 -17.01 22.41
C GLY A 86 -15.91 -17.49 23.07
N VAL A 87 -14.88 -17.79 22.28
CA VAL A 87 -13.60 -18.31 22.79
C VAL A 87 -12.91 -17.28 23.70
N ASP A 88 -12.54 -17.71 24.90
CA ASP A 88 -11.77 -16.92 25.88
C ASP A 88 -10.27 -17.21 25.76
N TRP A 89 -9.43 -16.32 26.28
CA TRP A 89 -7.97 -16.49 26.25
C TRP A 89 -7.50 -17.66 27.11
N THR A 90 -8.36 -18.18 27.99
CA THR A 90 -8.12 -19.37 28.82
C THR A 90 -8.25 -20.68 28.05
N ASP A 91 -8.84 -20.65 26.86
CA ASP A 91 -9.13 -21.84 26.05
C ASP A 91 -7.89 -22.36 25.28
N GLY A 92 -6.71 -21.89 25.66
CA GLY A 92 -5.42 -22.40 25.22
C GLY A 92 -5.24 -22.36 23.70
N SER A 93 -5.09 -23.54 23.09
CA SER A 93 -4.82 -23.69 21.65
C SER A 93 -5.97 -23.21 20.75
N ALA A 94 -7.21 -23.27 21.25
CA ALA A 94 -8.38 -22.76 20.53
C ALA A 94 -8.34 -21.23 20.37
N PHE A 95 -7.65 -20.52 21.28
CA PHE A 95 -7.43 -19.08 21.20
C PHE A 95 -6.13 -18.72 20.47
N ALA A 96 -5.03 -19.43 20.76
CA ALA A 96 -3.70 -19.07 20.27
C ALA A 96 -3.56 -19.17 18.74
N GLY A 97 -4.05 -20.24 18.11
CA GLY A 97 -3.96 -20.41 16.66
C GLY A 97 -4.68 -19.30 15.87
N PRO A 98 -5.97 -19.04 16.16
CA PRO A 98 -6.75 -17.97 15.52
C PRO A 98 -6.19 -16.58 15.81
N LEU A 99 -5.66 -16.35 17.01
CA LEU A 99 -5.00 -15.09 17.37
C LEU A 99 -3.80 -14.82 16.46
N VAL A 100 -2.96 -15.82 16.18
CA VAL A 100 -1.81 -15.68 15.29
C VAL A 100 -2.26 -15.32 13.87
N ILE A 101 -3.27 -16.02 13.33
CA ILE A 101 -3.84 -15.69 12.02
C ILE A 101 -4.36 -14.23 12.00
N TYR A 102 -5.06 -13.83 13.06
CA TYR A 102 -5.59 -12.48 13.20
C TYR A 102 -4.48 -11.41 13.26
N MET A 103 -3.38 -11.69 13.97
CA MET A 103 -2.18 -10.86 14.04
C MET A 103 -1.55 -10.64 12.65
N PHE A 104 -1.38 -11.71 11.87
CA PHE A 104 -0.87 -11.60 10.48
C PHE A 104 -1.83 -10.84 9.56
N PHE A 105 -3.15 -10.93 9.78
CA PHE A 105 -4.13 -10.08 9.09
C PHE A 105 -3.93 -8.58 9.39
N GLY A 106 -3.46 -8.24 10.59
CA GLY A 106 -3.02 -6.89 10.93
C GLY A 106 -1.90 -6.44 10.02
N MET A 107 -0.90 -7.30 9.81
CA MET A 107 0.25 -6.99 8.98
C MET A 107 -0.08 -6.78 7.49
N CYS A 108 -1.14 -7.41 6.98
CA CYS A 108 -1.50 -7.35 5.56
C CYS A 108 -1.78 -5.93 5.04
N TYR A 109 -2.44 -5.09 5.83
CA TYR A 109 -2.81 -3.73 5.43
C TYR A 109 -1.63 -2.80 5.17
N PRO A 110 -0.72 -2.57 6.14
CA PRO A 110 0.42 -1.69 5.94
C PRO A 110 1.38 -2.24 4.88
N LEU A 111 1.58 -3.56 4.80
CA LEU A 111 2.38 -4.20 3.75
C LEU A 111 1.85 -3.82 2.36
N PHE A 112 0.55 -4.03 2.12
CA PHE A 112 -0.07 -3.69 0.85
C PHE A 112 -0.05 -2.18 0.61
N GLN A 113 -0.50 -1.38 1.58
CA GLN A 113 -0.65 0.05 1.41
C GLN A 113 0.68 0.75 1.15
N ASN A 114 1.68 0.52 2.00
CA ASN A 114 2.97 1.21 1.89
C ASN A 114 3.73 0.78 0.63
N PHE A 115 3.66 -0.50 0.26
CA PHE A 115 4.23 -0.96 -1.01
C PHE A 115 3.63 -0.23 -2.22
N HIS A 116 2.30 -0.12 -2.30
CA HIS A 116 1.68 0.58 -3.43
C HIS A 116 1.98 2.07 -3.42
N HIS A 117 2.01 2.71 -2.23
CA HIS A 117 2.42 4.10 -2.10
C HIS A 117 3.83 4.32 -2.63
N TRP A 118 4.76 3.44 -2.23
CA TRP A 118 6.12 3.45 -2.74
C TRP A 118 6.15 3.22 -4.26
N LEU A 119 5.36 2.27 -4.78
CA LEU A 119 5.36 1.88 -6.18
C LEU A 119 4.91 3.02 -7.12
N TYR A 120 3.76 3.64 -6.89
CA TYR A 120 3.32 4.73 -7.78
C TYR A 120 4.14 6.00 -7.59
N SER A 121 4.77 6.18 -6.43
CA SER A 121 5.78 7.23 -6.20
C SER A 121 7.05 6.98 -7.02
N THR A 122 7.16 5.82 -7.69
CA THR A 122 8.24 5.54 -8.63
C THR A 122 7.97 5.95 -10.06
N PHE A 123 6.72 6.25 -10.41
CA PHE A 123 6.31 6.46 -11.80
C PHE A 123 6.55 7.88 -12.29
N SER A 124 6.52 8.87 -11.40
CA SER A 124 6.77 10.26 -11.72
C SER A 124 7.45 10.96 -10.54
N ASN A 125 8.13 12.06 -10.81
CA ASN A 125 8.69 12.94 -9.79
C ASN A 125 7.88 14.24 -9.67
N GLU A 126 6.85 14.44 -10.50
CA GLU A 126 5.99 15.62 -10.50
C GLU A 126 4.91 15.50 -9.41
N PRO A 127 4.85 16.45 -8.45
CA PRO A 127 3.89 16.39 -7.35
C PRO A 127 2.41 16.37 -7.78
N HIS A 128 2.05 17.07 -8.87
CA HIS A 128 0.67 17.13 -9.36
C HIS A 128 0.20 15.77 -9.91
N ILE A 129 1.06 15.05 -10.64
CA ILE A 129 0.77 13.71 -11.14
C ILE A 129 0.67 12.72 -9.97
N LEU A 130 1.61 12.80 -9.01
CA LEU A 130 1.60 11.95 -7.82
C LEU A 130 0.35 12.15 -6.96
N ALA A 131 -0.11 13.39 -6.79
CA ALA A 131 -1.35 13.70 -6.09
C ALA A 131 -2.56 13.02 -6.75
N ARG A 132 -2.62 13.01 -8.09
CA ARG A 132 -3.69 12.32 -8.84
C ARG A 132 -3.63 10.80 -8.65
N TYR A 133 -2.44 10.19 -8.66
CA TYR A 133 -2.28 8.75 -8.39
C TYR A 133 -2.72 8.37 -6.98
N SER A 134 -2.35 9.16 -5.97
CA SER A 134 -2.78 8.96 -4.59
C SER A 134 -4.31 9.07 -4.45
N GLY A 135 -4.92 10.08 -5.08
CA GLY A 135 -6.36 10.25 -5.12
C GLY A 135 -7.09 9.06 -5.75
N TYR A 136 -6.60 8.56 -6.89
CA TYR A 136 -7.16 7.37 -7.54
C TYR A 136 -7.06 6.13 -6.64
N PHE A 137 -5.88 5.90 -6.05
CA PHE A 137 -5.65 4.76 -5.15
C PHE A 137 -6.62 4.78 -3.96
N LYS A 138 -6.77 5.92 -3.29
CA LYS A 138 -7.68 6.09 -2.15
C LYS A 138 -9.15 5.97 -2.56
N GLY A 139 -9.53 6.50 -3.72
CA GLY A 139 -10.89 6.37 -4.26
C GLY A 139 -11.28 4.91 -4.50
N VAL A 140 -10.42 4.13 -5.18
CA VAL A 140 -10.66 2.70 -5.42
C VAL A 140 -10.67 1.90 -4.11
N GLN A 141 -9.80 2.23 -3.17
CA GLN A 141 -9.78 1.61 -1.83
C GLN A 141 -11.09 1.85 -1.07
N ALA A 142 -11.62 3.07 -1.12
CA ALA A 142 -12.90 3.43 -0.50
C ALA A 142 -14.07 2.68 -1.15
N PHE A 143 -14.13 2.65 -2.48
CA PHE A 143 -15.14 1.91 -3.24
C PHE A 143 -15.15 0.41 -2.89
N GLY A 144 -13.97 -0.23 -2.87
CA GLY A 144 -13.86 -1.64 -2.50
C GLY A 144 -14.27 -1.90 -1.05
N THR A 145 -14.00 -0.96 -0.14
CA THR A 145 -14.40 -1.07 1.27
C THR A 145 -15.91 -0.91 1.44
N ALA A 146 -16.53 0.06 0.76
CA ALA A 146 -17.98 0.23 0.74
C ALA A 146 -18.68 -1.02 0.18
N THR A 147 -18.16 -1.58 -0.92
CA THR A 147 -18.69 -2.82 -1.51
C THR A 147 -18.58 -4.00 -0.55
N ALA A 148 -17.46 -4.11 0.18
CA ALA A 148 -17.27 -5.18 1.17
C ALA A 148 -18.27 -5.08 2.33
N PHE A 149 -18.53 -3.88 2.85
CA PHE A 149 -19.58 -3.68 3.86
C PHE A 149 -20.99 -3.93 3.31
N GLY A 150 -21.24 -3.61 2.04
CA GLY A 150 -22.51 -3.93 1.37
C GLY A 150 -22.75 -5.43 1.17
N ILE A 151 -21.70 -6.22 0.97
CA ILE A 151 -21.79 -7.69 0.94
C ILE A 151 -21.98 -8.25 2.37
N ASP A 152 -21.34 -7.60 3.35
CA ASP A 152 -21.39 -7.98 4.75
C ASP A 152 -22.75 -7.75 5.41
N SER A 153 -23.44 -6.66 5.04
CA SER A 153 -24.79 -6.35 5.52
C SER A 153 -25.83 -7.41 5.15
N ARG A 154 -25.59 -8.18 4.07
CA ARG A 154 -26.44 -9.31 3.66
C ARG A 154 -26.17 -10.60 4.44
N LYS A 155 -25.34 -10.55 5.50
CA LYS A 155 -24.96 -11.69 6.34
C LYS A 155 -24.37 -12.86 5.52
N THR A 156 -23.66 -12.55 4.44
CA THR A 156 -23.05 -13.58 3.59
C THR A 156 -22.09 -14.47 4.41
N PRO A 157 -22.00 -15.78 4.18
CA PRO A 157 -21.06 -16.65 4.88
C PRO A 157 -19.62 -16.14 4.76
N LEU A 158 -18.85 -16.21 5.86
CA LEU A 158 -17.47 -15.72 5.94
C LEU A 158 -16.55 -16.37 4.90
N ILE A 159 -16.75 -17.67 4.64
CA ILE A 159 -15.97 -18.41 3.64
C ILE A 159 -16.20 -17.90 2.21
N ASN A 160 -17.44 -17.53 1.88
CA ASN A 160 -17.79 -16.99 0.55
C ASN A 160 -17.18 -15.59 0.35
N MET A 161 -17.17 -14.77 1.41
CA MET A 161 -16.46 -13.48 1.38
C MET A 161 -14.96 -13.70 1.18
N GLY A 162 -14.37 -14.63 1.93
CA GLY A 162 -12.97 -15.02 1.82
C GLY A 162 -12.60 -15.44 0.39
N ALA A 163 -13.39 -16.35 -0.18
CA ALA A 163 -13.23 -16.87 -1.53
C ALA A 163 -13.44 -15.82 -2.63
N ALA A 164 -14.27 -14.79 -2.41
CA ALA A 164 -14.44 -13.70 -3.36
C ALA A 164 -13.27 -12.70 -3.31
N TYR A 165 -12.85 -12.30 -2.11
CA TYR A 165 -11.85 -11.24 -1.95
C TYR A 165 -10.42 -11.72 -2.25
N PHE A 166 -10.09 -12.96 -1.90
CA PHE A 166 -8.76 -13.52 -2.10
C PHE A 166 -8.27 -13.51 -3.57
N PRO A 167 -9.01 -14.07 -4.56
CA PRO A 167 -8.57 -14.06 -5.95
C PRO A 167 -8.52 -12.64 -6.53
N LEU A 168 -9.48 -11.77 -6.16
CA LEU A 168 -9.50 -10.36 -6.56
C LEU A 168 -8.22 -9.64 -6.13
N MET A 169 -7.76 -9.90 -4.91
CA MET A 169 -6.53 -9.34 -4.37
C MET A 169 -5.27 -9.94 -5.04
N MET A 170 -5.24 -11.25 -5.31
CA MET A 170 -4.12 -11.89 -6.00
C MET A 170 -3.96 -11.40 -7.44
N VAL A 171 -5.08 -11.22 -8.16
CA VAL A 171 -5.07 -10.59 -9.50
C VAL A 171 -4.54 -9.17 -9.41
N GLY A 172 -4.96 -8.39 -8.40
CA GLY A 172 -4.42 -7.05 -8.15
C GLY A 172 -2.90 -7.04 -7.91
N LEU A 173 -2.37 -7.99 -7.14
CA LEU A 173 -0.93 -8.13 -6.92
C LEU A 173 -0.16 -8.50 -8.20
N ILE A 174 -0.72 -9.36 -9.06
CA ILE A 174 -0.13 -9.70 -10.36
C ILE A 174 -0.07 -8.45 -11.26
N LEU A 175 -1.16 -7.68 -11.32
CA LEU A 175 -1.18 -6.42 -12.08
C LEU A 175 -0.16 -5.42 -11.52
N SER A 176 -0.01 -5.37 -10.19
CA SER A 176 1.02 -4.56 -9.56
C SER A 176 2.42 -5.02 -9.96
N ALA A 177 2.69 -6.32 -10.07
CA ALA A 177 3.98 -6.84 -10.52
C ALA A 177 4.28 -6.46 -11.99
N ILE A 178 3.27 -6.51 -12.86
CA ILE A 178 3.40 -6.06 -14.25
C ILE A 178 3.71 -4.56 -14.31
N SER A 179 3.02 -3.75 -13.49
CA SER A 179 3.28 -2.31 -13.41
C SER A 179 4.70 -2.01 -12.89
N ALA A 180 5.17 -2.77 -11.90
CA ALA A 180 6.53 -2.65 -11.38
C ALA A 180 7.58 -2.97 -12.44
N PHE A 181 7.36 -4.01 -13.26
CA PHE A 181 8.26 -4.36 -14.34
C PHE A 181 8.31 -3.30 -15.45
N LYS A 182 7.14 -2.78 -15.86
CA LYS A 182 7.03 -1.85 -16.99
C LYS A 182 7.40 -0.40 -16.66
N TYR A 183 6.95 0.12 -15.52
CA TYR A 183 6.98 1.55 -15.22
C TYR A 183 8.02 1.96 -14.18
N THR A 184 8.63 1.01 -13.46
CA THR A 184 9.68 1.36 -12.48
C THR A 184 10.97 1.72 -13.20
N THR A 185 11.30 3.01 -13.19
CA THR A 185 12.56 3.55 -13.72
C THR A 185 13.46 4.00 -12.57
N ASN A 186 14.78 3.90 -12.76
CA ASN A 186 15.74 4.28 -11.72
C ASN A 186 15.72 5.79 -11.43
N THR A 187 15.56 6.64 -12.45
CA THR A 187 15.41 8.10 -12.33
C THR A 187 14.57 8.69 -13.49
N ASN A 188 13.66 9.63 -13.17
CA ASN A 188 12.92 10.45 -14.15
C ASN A 188 13.35 11.93 -14.14
N TYR A 189 14.42 12.28 -13.41
CA TYR A 189 14.95 13.64 -13.39
C TYR A 189 15.37 14.07 -14.80
N GLY A 190 14.96 15.27 -15.22
CA GLY A 190 15.21 15.82 -16.57
C GLY A 190 14.27 15.34 -17.68
N LYS A 191 13.25 14.51 -17.39
CA LYS A 191 12.25 14.05 -18.37
C LYS A 191 10.86 14.67 -18.19
N GLU A 192 10.62 15.32 -17.06
CA GLU A 192 9.33 15.88 -16.66
C GLU A 192 9.49 17.38 -16.41
N VAL A 193 8.63 18.21 -17.01
CA VAL A 193 8.75 19.68 -17.02
C VAL A 193 8.56 20.30 -15.63
N GLY A 194 7.77 19.66 -14.76
CA GLY A 194 7.42 20.16 -13.43
C GLY A 194 8.34 19.71 -12.29
N VAL A 195 9.54 19.20 -12.57
CA VAL A 195 10.42 18.58 -11.56
C VAL A 195 11.69 19.40 -11.34
N ILE A 196 11.84 19.97 -10.15
CA ILE A 196 13.08 20.63 -9.72
C ILE A 196 14.13 19.53 -9.46
N VAL A 197 15.25 19.58 -10.20
CA VAL A 197 16.36 18.63 -10.02
C VAL A 197 17.12 19.00 -8.74
N PRO A 198 17.33 18.06 -7.81
CA PRO A 198 18.15 18.33 -6.63
C PRO A 198 19.63 18.53 -7.01
N ALA A 199 20.33 19.49 -6.39
CA ALA A 199 21.74 19.82 -6.65
C ALA A 199 22.72 18.62 -6.59
N ALA A 200 22.38 17.57 -5.83
CA ALA A 200 23.16 16.33 -5.76
C ALA A 200 23.15 15.53 -7.08
N PHE A 201 22.09 15.66 -7.88
CA PHE A 201 21.92 14.97 -9.17
C PHE A 201 22.32 15.84 -10.37
N GLU A 202 22.43 17.15 -10.22
CA GLU A 202 22.89 18.07 -11.27
C GLU A 202 24.29 17.70 -11.78
N ARG A 203 25.21 17.30 -10.88
CA ARG A 203 26.55 16.82 -11.22
C ARG A 203 26.58 15.48 -11.97
N GLU A 204 25.64 14.57 -11.67
CA GLU A 204 25.53 13.27 -12.36
C GLU A 204 24.84 13.39 -13.73
N LEU A 205 23.94 14.37 -13.88
CA LEU A 205 23.23 14.66 -15.13
C LEU A 205 24.01 15.59 -16.08
N GLY A 206 25.17 16.09 -15.65
CA GLY A 206 26.01 16.97 -16.48
C GLY A 206 25.39 18.34 -16.73
N VAL A 207 24.54 18.84 -15.83
CA VAL A 207 23.96 20.18 -15.92
C VAL A 207 24.98 21.18 -15.40
N HIS A 208 25.93 21.55 -16.25
CA HIS A 208 26.70 22.78 -16.11
C HIS A 208 26.38 23.67 -17.31
N THR A 209 25.62 24.73 -17.06
CA THR A 209 25.61 25.94 -17.89
C THR A 209 26.37 27.01 -17.12
N ASP A 210 27.48 27.50 -17.66
CA ASP A 210 28.22 28.64 -17.10
C ASP A 210 27.42 29.95 -17.14
N ASP A 211 26.23 29.97 -17.75
CA ASP A 211 25.46 31.20 -18.06
C ASP A 211 24.03 31.25 -17.49
N GLY A 212 23.64 30.37 -16.56
CA GLY A 212 22.35 30.48 -15.84
C GLY A 212 21.09 30.15 -16.66
N THR A 213 21.21 29.53 -17.84
CA THR A 213 20.07 29.03 -18.63
C THR A 213 19.90 27.51 -18.51
N LEU A 214 18.65 27.08 -18.28
CA LEU A 214 18.25 25.68 -18.27
C LEU A 214 18.05 25.18 -19.71
N GLU A 215 19.00 24.40 -20.23
CA GLU A 215 18.80 23.66 -21.48
C GLU A 215 18.59 22.17 -21.15
N ILE A 216 17.35 21.70 -21.28
CA ILE A 216 17.01 20.28 -21.12
C ILE A 216 16.93 19.66 -22.52
N ALA A 217 17.58 18.51 -22.68
CA ALA A 217 17.56 17.70 -23.89
C ALA A 217 16.13 17.52 -24.45
N GLY A 218 15.83 18.27 -25.53
CA GLY A 218 14.82 17.90 -26.52
C GLY A 218 13.42 18.51 -26.43
N VAL A 219 13.13 19.46 -25.52
CA VAL A 219 11.86 20.22 -25.57
C VAL A 219 12.13 21.70 -25.35
N ALA A 220 12.09 22.48 -26.42
CA ALA A 220 12.16 23.94 -26.36
C ALA A 220 10.92 24.49 -25.65
N VAL A 221 11.13 25.17 -24.52
CA VAL A 221 10.11 25.99 -23.85
C VAL A 221 10.22 27.42 -24.43
N PRO A 222 9.13 28.00 -24.99
CA PRO A 222 9.15 29.39 -25.47
C PRO A 222 9.37 30.39 -24.34
N GLN A 223 10.15 31.43 -24.62
CA GLN A 223 10.70 32.44 -23.70
C GLN A 223 9.72 33.37 -22.95
N GLU A 224 8.39 33.19 -23.02
CA GLU A 224 7.46 34.27 -22.64
C GLU A 224 7.01 34.31 -21.15
N ALA A 225 7.54 33.49 -20.25
CA ALA A 225 7.04 33.43 -18.86
C ALA A 225 8.04 33.85 -17.76
N GLN A 226 9.21 34.41 -18.11
CA GLN A 226 10.21 34.87 -17.11
C GLN A 226 10.42 36.39 -17.07
N GLY A 227 9.74 37.17 -17.93
CA GLY A 227 9.92 38.62 -18.00
C GLY A 227 9.15 39.46 -16.97
N GLU A 228 8.05 38.97 -16.38
CA GLU A 228 7.14 39.85 -15.63
C GLU A 228 7.32 39.89 -14.10
N ASN A 229 8.13 39.01 -13.51
CA ASN A 229 8.23 38.92 -12.05
C ASN A 229 9.42 39.67 -11.43
N HIS A 230 10.37 40.17 -12.22
CA HIS A 230 11.49 40.94 -11.69
C HIS A 230 11.26 42.46 -11.62
N GLU A 231 10.25 43.00 -12.31
CA GLU A 231 10.05 44.46 -12.39
C GLU A 231 9.12 45.04 -11.32
N LYS A 232 8.48 44.21 -10.48
CA LYS A 232 7.51 44.68 -9.46
C LYS A 232 8.03 44.72 -8.03
N GLN A 233 9.29 44.35 -7.77
CA GLN A 233 9.84 44.33 -6.41
C GLN A 233 10.61 45.60 -6.00
N ASP A 234 10.86 46.55 -6.92
CA ASP A 234 11.64 47.78 -6.63
C ASP A 234 10.79 49.06 -6.49
N GLN A 235 9.46 48.99 -6.37
CA GLN A 235 8.60 50.19 -6.33
C GLN A 235 7.85 50.49 -5.03
N HIS A 236 8.15 49.85 -3.91
CA HIS A 236 7.61 50.27 -2.61
C HIS A 236 8.70 50.46 -1.56
N ILE A 237 9.28 51.66 -1.61
CA ILE A 237 9.73 52.42 -0.42
C ILE A 237 8.48 52.91 0.31
#